data_AF-A0A3C0QGQ2-F1
#
_entry.id   AF-A0A3C0QGQ2-F1
#
_cell.length_a   1.000
_cell.length_b   1.000
_cell.length_c   1.000
_cell.angle_alpha   90.00
_cell.angle_beta   90.00
_cell.angle_gamma   90.00
#
_symmetry.space_group_name_H-M   'P 1'
#
loop_
_entity.id
_entity.type
_entity.pdbx_description
1 polymer ?
#
loop_
_entity_poly.entity_id
_entity_poly.type
_entity_poly.pdbx_seq_one_letter_code
_entity_poly.pdbx_strand_id
1 'polypeptide(L)'
;GLRFDVDPEEGHVHRHLSNIKEMIQGSALSDEVKKMTVKAFTLLAEAEGKVHGEPADHVHFHEVGAVDSIIDITGAMIMLEYLGWPEVVFSPLNVGSGTVKCAHGVLPVPAPATLELLKDISVYSEGDPMERVTPTGAAIVRSLGGIISAGMPHGKIAGTGIGLGSRDGVLPNILRATMLKKSDMFLYDRGVELSANIDDMFPQDLAYLMEKLFDAGALDVWFENIQMKKNRPAVKVCTLCHEGDSELLKEMILRESSSLGVRKIYIERSMLERSTEILETSLGPVRMKSALMGNKVIKEMPEFEDIRKIASERSMPLYEIRSLIARERETAVRSSKLTQGDFETQLNISKDGMKEPHANERDVHHHGHHHPHSHGHDHSETGEEGK
;
A
#
# COMPACT_ATOMS: atom_id res chain seq x y z
N GLY A 1 -4.48 -19.75 -17.63
CA GLY A 1 -3.19 -19.16 -17.22
C GLY A 1 -2.10 -19.66 -18.13
N LEU A 2 -0.87 -19.22 -17.92
CA LEU A 2 0.31 -19.72 -18.61
C LEU A 2 1.15 -20.54 -17.63
N ARG A 3 1.74 -21.63 -18.11
CA ARG A 3 2.80 -22.35 -17.41
C ARG A 3 4.10 -22.11 -18.18
N PHE A 4 5.16 -21.82 -17.44
CA PHE A 4 6.50 -21.69 -17.98
C PHE A 4 7.32 -22.83 -17.39
N ASP A 5 7.83 -23.70 -18.26
CA ASP A 5 8.65 -24.85 -17.88
C ASP A 5 10.09 -24.55 -18.29
N VAL A 6 11.03 -24.71 -17.37
CA VAL A 6 12.47 -24.63 -17.65
C VAL A 6 12.97 -26.06 -17.85
N ASP A 7 13.59 -26.33 -19.00
CA ASP A 7 14.18 -27.63 -19.32
C ASP A 7 15.70 -27.47 -19.46
N PRO A 8 16.46 -27.61 -18.35
CA PRO A 8 17.91 -27.46 -18.39
C PRO A 8 18.57 -28.71 -18.99
N GLU A 9 19.47 -28.52 -19.97
CA GLU A 9 20.28 -29.61 -20.52
C GLU A 9 21.31 -30.17 -19.52
N GLU A 10 21.66 -29.39 -18.48
CA GLU A 10 22.54 -29.81 -17.38
C GLU A 10 21.74 -30.38 -16.20
N GLY A 11 22.17 -31.51 -15.64
CA GLY A 11 21.62 -32.06 -14.38
C GLY A 11 21.83 -31.13 -13.18
N HIS A 12 21.37 -31.51 -11.97
CA HIS A 12 21.49 -30.71 -10.76
C HIS A 12 22.95 -30.28 -10.46
N VAL A 13 23.34 -29.08 -10.91
CA VAL A 13 24.63 -28.46 -10.58
C VAL A 13 24.45 -27.72 -9.26
N HIS A 14 25.19 -28.13 -8.24
CA HIS A 14 25.29 -27.37 -6.99
C HIS A 14 26.02 -26.06 -7.25
N ARG A 15 25.35 -24.92 -7.03
CA ARG A 15 25.95 -23.58 -7.14
C ARG A 15 25.96 -22.92 -5.77
N HIS A 16 27.05 -22.20 -5.49
CA HIS A 16 27.14 -21.33 -4.33
C HIS A 16 26.53 -19.96 -4.62
N LEU A 17 26.19 -19.23 -3.56
CA LEU A 17 25.74 -17.84 -3.65
C LEU A 17 26.73 -16.95 -4.42
N SER A 18 28.04 -17.15 -4.23
CA SER A 18 29.10 -16.42 -4.93
C SER A 18 29.01 -16.60 -6.45
N ASN A 19 28.83 -17.85 -6.92
CA ASN A 19 28.70 -18.14 -8.35
C ASN A 19 27.43 -17.49 -8.93
N ILE A 20 26.31 -17.54 -8.21
CA ILE A 20 25.06 -16.90 -8.65
C ILE A 20 25.25 -15.38 -8.73
N LYS A 21 25.88 -14.76 -7.73
CA LYS A 21 26.20 -13.32 -7.73
C LYS A 21 27.04 -12.93 -8.95
N GLU A 22 28.11 -13.68 -9.24
CA GLU A 22 28.98 -13.44 -10.40
C GLU A 22 28.21 -13.57 -11.72
N MET A 23 27.40 -14.63 -11.88
CA MET A 23 26.56 -14.83 -13.07
C MET A 23 25.59 -13.67 -13.30
N ILE A 24 24.90 -13.23 -12.25
CA ILE A 24 23.93 -12.13 -12.34
C ILE A 24 24.66 -10.81 -12.61
N GLN A 25 25.76 -10.53 -11.93
CA GLN A 25 26.53 -9.29 -12.12
C GLN A 25 27.13 -9.19 -13.52
N GLY A 26 27.61 -10.31 -14.08
CA GLY A 26 28.17 -10.39 -15.44
C GLY A 26 27.13 -10.38 -16.57
N SER A 27 25.84 -10.42 -16.25
CA SER A 27 24.76 -10.40 -17.25
C SER A 27 24.52 -9.01 -17.86
N ALA A 28 23.75 -8.96 -18.94
CA ALA A 28 23.29 -7.72 -19.59
C ALA A 28 22.04 -7.10 -18.93
N LEU A 29 21.61 -7.63 -17.77
CA LEU A 29 20.45 -7.12 -17.04
C LEU A 29 20.75 -5.72 -16.46
N SER A 30 19.68 -4.98 -16.16
CA SER A 30 19.80 -3.67 -15.52
C SER A 30 20.37 -3.77 -14.11
N ASP A 31 20.91 -2.66 -13.61
CA ASP A 31 21.49 -2.59 -12.26
C ASP A 31 20.44 -2.86 -11.18
N GLU A 32 19.20 -2.38 -11.36
CA GLU A 32 18.13 -2.61 -10.38
C GLU A 32 17.67 -4.07 -10.37
N VAL A 33 17.53 -4.71 -11.55
CA VAL A 33 17.22 -6.14 -11.64
C VAL A 33 18.33 -6.98 -10.99
N LYS A 34 19.60 -6.67 -11.27
CA LYS A 34 20.76 -7.34 -10.65
C LYS A 34 20.72 -7.22 -9.13
N LYS A 35 20.56 -5.99 -8.63
CA LYS A 35 20.50 -5.67 -7.20
C LYS A 35 19.37 -6.43 -6.49
N MET A 36 18.16 -6.40 -7.03
CA MET A 36 17.01 -7.06 -6.41
C MET A 36 17.09 -8.59 -6.49
N THR A 37 17.62 -9.14 -7.58
CA THR A 37 17.87 -10.58 -7.73
C THR A 37 18.91 -11.05 -6.71
N VAL A 38 20.05 -10.35 -6.59
CA VAL A 38 21.08 -10.66 -5.59
C VAL A 38 20.54 -10.53 -4.17
N LYS A 39 19.68 -9.55 -3.89
CA LYS A 39 19.01 -9.40 -2.59
C LYS A 39 18.17 -10.63 -2.26
N ALA A 40 17.35 -11.12 -3.19
CA ALA A 40 16.51 -12.30 -2.98
C ALA A 40 17.35 -13.56 -2.70
N PHE A 41 18.40 -13.80 -3.49
CA PHE A 41 19.31 -14.93 -3.25
C PHE A 41 20.09 -14.82 -1.94
N THR A 42 20.45 -13.61 -1.53
CA THR A 42 21.13 -13.39 -0.24
C THR A 42 20.21 -13.73 0.93
N LEU A 43 18.95 -13.27 0.90
CA LEU A 43 17.95 -13.61 1.93
C LEU A 43 17.71 -15.12 2.02
N LEU A 44 17.62 -15.78 0.87
CA LEU A 44 17.48 -17.22 0.80
C LEU A 44 18.70 -17.94 1.38
N ALA A 45 19.92 -17.51 1.03
CA ALA A 45 21.16 -18.07 1.58
C ALA A 45 21.24 -17.87 3.10
N GLU A 46 20.83 -16.72 3.62
CA GLU A 46 20.77 -16.48 5.07
C GLU A 46 19.77 -17.41 5.77
N ALA A 47 18.63 -17.68 5.15
CA ALA A 47 17.63 -18.60 5.68
C ALA A 47 18.14 -20.04 5.71
N GLU A 48 18.70 -20.51 4.60
CA GLU A 48 19.30 -21.84 4.50
C GLU A 48 20.50 -21.99 5.46
N GLY A 49 21.37 -20.99 5.53
CA GLY A 49 22.52 -20.99 6.43
C GLY A 49 22.13 -21.11 7.90
N LYS A 50 21.05 -20.43 8.32
CA LYS A 50 20.49 -20.61 9.67
C LYS A 50 19.96 -22.02 9.93
N VAL A 51 19.28 -22.62 8.95
CA VAL A 51 18.76 -23.99 9.06
C VAL A 51 19.90 -25.01 9.15
N HIS A 52 20.99 -24.78 8.40
CA HIS A 52 22.16 -25.66 8.34
C HIS A 52 23.24 -25.36 9.39
N GLY A 53 23.16 -24.23 10.08
CA GLY A 53 24.18 -23.79 11.04
C GLY A 53 25.47 -23.29 10.39
N GLU A 54 25.40 -22.79 9.16
CA GLU A 54 26.54 -22.34 8.36
C GLU A 54 26.40 -20.88 7.92
N PRO A 55 27.52 -20.17 7.67
CA PRO A 55 27.48 -18.82 7.11
C PRO A 55 26.82 -18.79 5.72
N ALA A 56 26.03 -17.76 5.44
CA ALA A 56 25.29 -17.61 4.17
C ALA A 56 26.18 -17.74 2.91
N ASP A 57 27.41 -17.24 2.96
CA ASP A 57 28.36 -17.32 1.84
C ASP A 57 28.88 -18.73 1.56
N HIS A 58 28.75 -19.65 2.51
CA HIS A 58 29.18 -21.05 2.38
C HIS A 58 28.02 -22.01 2.07
N VAL A 59 26.78 -21.51 2.06
CA VAL A 59 25.60 -22.32 1.79
C VAL A 59 25.69 -22.96 0.42
N HIS A 60 25.49 -24.28 0.40
CA HIS A 60 25.27 -25.07 -0.79
C HIS A 60 23.77 -25.16 -1.06
N PHE A 61 23.31 -24.56 -2.15
CA PHE A 61 21.92 -24.72 -2.53
C PHE A 61 21.69 -26.12 -3.10
N HIS A 62 21.02 -26.97 -2.34
CA HIS A 62 20.70 -28.34 -2.74
C HIS A 62 19.54 -28.39 -3.76
N GLU A 63 18.58 -27.47 -3.63
CA GLU A 63 17.39 -27.44 -4.49
C GLU A 63 17.18 -26.10 -5.19
N VAL A 64 17.71 -25.01 -4.63
CA VAL A 64 17.41 -23.62 -5.05
C VAL A 64 18.54 -22.95 -5.86
N GLY A 65 19.64 -23.68 -6.10
CA GLY A 65 20.76 -23.25 -6.95
C GLY A 65 20.63 -23.75 -8.40
N ALA A 66 19.55 -24.48 -8.67
CA ALA A 66 19.20 -24.95 -10.00
C ALA A 66 18.86 -23.78 -10.92
N VAL A 67 19.00 -24.00 -12.22
CA VAL A 67 18.71 -23.01 -13.27
C VAL A 67 17.30 -22.45 -13.12
N ASP A 68 16.33 -23.30 -12.78
CA ASP A 68 14.92 -22.95 -12.58
C ASP A 68 14.74 -21.83 -11.55
N SER A 69 15.36 -21.95 -10.37
CA SER A 69 15.25 -20.94 -9.31
C SER A 69 15.93 -19.61 -9.67
N ILE A 70 17.02 -19.66 -10.45
CA ILE A 70 17.67 -18.46 -11.00
C ILE A 70 16.71 -17.77 -11.97
N ILE A 71 16.07 -18.52 -12.87
CA ILE A 71 15.14 -17.97 -13.84
C ILE A 71 13.88 -17.44 -13.15
N ASP A 72 13.34 -18.14 -12.14
CA ASP A 72 12.14 -17.71 -11.41
C ASP A 72 12.35 -16.36 -10.71
N ILE A 73 13.41 -16.24 -9.90
CA ILE A 73 13.71 -15.02 -9.15
C ILE A 73 14.06 -13.88 -10.11
N THR A 74 14.96 -14.12 -11.06
CA THR A 74 15.42 -13.09 -12.00
C THR A 74 14.27 -12.65 -12.92
N GLY A 75 13.47 -13.60 -13.40
CA GLY A 75 12.30 -13.35 -14.25
C GLY A 75 11.25 -12.50 -13.54
N ALA A 76 11.01 -12.74 -12.25
CA ALA A 76 10.12 -11.89 -11.44
C ALA A 76 10.64 -10.44 -11.36
N MET A 77 11.95 -10.24 -11.20
CA MET A 77 12.55 -8.89 -11.17
C MET A 77 12.50 -8.19 -12.54
N ILE A 78 12.74 -8.93 -13.63
CA ILE A 78 12.59 -8.41 -15.00
C ILE A 78 11.15 -7.99 -15.27
N MET A 79 10.17 -8.81 -14.84
CA MET A 79 8.75 -8.48 -14.97
C MET A 79 8.42 -7.17 -14.22
N LEU A 80 8.92 -6.99 -13.00
CA LEU A 80 8.69 -5.77 -12.24
C LEU A 80 9.34 -4.54 -12.89
N GLU A 81 10.56 -4.67 -13.41
CA GLU A 81 11.19 -3.61 -14.18
C GLU A 81 10.37 -3.23 -15.41
N TYR A 82 9.90 -4.21 -16.17
CA TYR A 82 9.04 -3.98 -17.34
C TYR A 82 7.74 -3.25 -16.99
N LEU A 83 7.23 -3.46 -15.77
CA LEU A 83 6.05 -2.78 -15.24
C LEU A 83 6.37 -1.43 -14.57
N GLY A 84 7.64 -1.00 -14.55
CA GLY A 84 8.08 0.27 -13.96
C GLY A 84 8.17 0.25 -12.44
N TRP A 85 8.45 -0.91 -11.83
CA TRP A 85 8.57 -1.12 -10.39
C TRP A 85 7.36 -0.61 -9.58
N PRO A 86 6.15 -1.15 -9.83
CA PRO A 86 4.97 -0.76 -9.08
C PRO A 86 5.08 -1.16 -7.61
N GLU A 87 4.30 -0.50 -6.74
CA GLU A 87 4.10 -0.97 -5.37
C GLU A 87 3.47 -2.37 -5.39
N VAL A 88 4.09 -3.31 -4.68
CA VAL A 88 3.64 -4.71 -4.63
C VAL A 88 2.89 -4.96 -3.33
N VAL A 89 1.68 -5.49 -3.46
CA VAL A 89 0.84 -5.91 -2.33
C VAL A 89 0.55 -7.41 -2.47
N PHE A 90 0.73 -8.14 -1.38
CA PHE A 90 0.42 -9.57 -1.31
C PHE A 90 -0.81 -9.79 -0.44
N SER A 91 -1.65 -10.78 -0.77
CA SER A 91 -2.58 -11.35 0.19
C SER A 91 -1.82 -12.13 1.27
N PRO A 92 -2.44 -12.50 2.42
CA PRO A 92 -1.89 -13.54 3.27
C PRO A 92 -1.49 -14.75 2.43
N LEU A 93 -0.37 -15.38 2.77
CA LEU A 93 0.17 -16.46 1.96
C LEU A 93 -0.37 -17.81 2.46
N ASN A 94 -1.00 -18.58 1.57
CA ASN A 94 -1.35 -19.96 1.88
C ASN A 94 -0.10 -20.83 1.81
N VAL A 95 0.47 -21.22 2.94
CA VAL A 95 1.69 -22.04 2.98
C VAL A 95 1.43 -23.51 2.62
N GLY A 96 0.18 -23.94 2.65
CA GLY A 96 -0.21 -25.33 2.44
C GLY A 96 -0.01 -26.19 3.69
N SER A 97 0.02 -27.52 3.52
CA SER A 97 0.07 -28.48 4.64
C SER A 97 0.71 -29.80 4.21
N GLY A 98 0.91 -30.71 5.17
CA GLY A 98 1.45 -32.04 4.92
C GLY A 98 2.98 -32.07 4.94
N THR A 99 3.58 -32.82 4.01
CA THR A 99 5.02 -33.00 3.93
C THR A 99 5.52 -32.85 2.50
N VAL A 100 6.79 -32.48 2.35
CA VAL A 100 7.52 -32.40 1.09
C VAL A 100 8.72 -33.34 1.14
N LYS A 101 9.00 -34.02 0.02
CA LYS A 101 10.20 -34.84 -0.14
C LYS A 101 11.26 -33.99 -0.84
N CYS A 102 12.38 -33.79 -0.16
CA CYS A 102 13.49 -32.96 -0.59
C CYS A 102 14.82 -33.73 -0.41
N ALA A 103 15.95 -33.12 -0.78
CA ALA A 103 17.30 -33.65 -0.58
C ALA A 103 17.59 -33.95 0.91
N HIS A 104 16.91 -33.27 1.82
CA HIS A 104 17.02 -33.45 3.28
C HIS A 104 16.01 -34.45 3.84
N GLY A 105 15.37 -35.25 2.98
CA GLY A 105 14.37 -36.24 3.37
C GLY A 105 12.94 -35.70 3.30
N VAL A 106 12.07 -36.24 4.15
CA VAL A 106 10.66 -35.83 4.22
C VAL A 106 10.51 -34.80 5.33
N LEU A 107 10.16 -33.57 4.95
CA LEU A 107 10.02 -32.44 5.87
C LEU A 107 8.55 -32.00 5.97
N PRO A 108 8.11 -31.46 7.11
CA PRO A 108 6.79 -30.83 7.22
C PRO A 108 6.72 -29.59 6.33
N VAL A 109 5.52 -29.28 5.85
CA VAL A 109 5.21 -28.01 5.17
C VAL A 109 4.69 -27.02 6.22
N PRO A 110 5.23 -25.78 6.30
CA PRO A 110 6.27 -25.21 5.44
C PRO A 110 7.66 -25.80 5.73
N ALA A 111 8.48 -25.92 4.69
CA ALA A 111 9.88 -26.33 4.84
C ALA A 111 10.68 -25.32 5.70
N PRO A 112 11.76 -25.73 6.39
CA PRO A 112 12.48 -24.89 7.35
C PRO A 112 12.96 -23.54 6.81
N ALA A 113 13.54 -23.51 5.60
CA ALA A 113 14.00 -22.26 4.97
C ALA A 113 12.83 -21.32 4.63
N THR A 114 11.72 -21.87 4.13
CA THR A 114 10.47 -21.13 3.93
C THR A 114 9.98 -20.50 5.24
N LEU A 115 9.97 -21.27 6.32
CA LEU A 115 9.53 -20.78 7.63
C LEU A 115 10.40 -19.63 8.15
N GLU A 116 11.72 -19.71 7.95
CA GLU A 116 12.65 -18.63 8.32
C GLU A 116 12.40 -17.35 7.49
N LEU A 117 12.16 -17.50 6.18
CA LEU A 117 11.88 -16.36 5.28
C LEU A 117 10.55 -15.68 5.56
N LEU A 118 9.55 -16.43 6.05
CA LEU A 118 8.20 -15.94 6.32
C LEU A 118 8.00 -15.40 7.74
N LYS A 119 9.05 -15.30 8.56
CA LYS A 119 8.95 -14.63 9.87
C LYS A 119 8.38 -13.22 9.70
N ASP A 120 7.42 -12.88 10.57
CA ASP A 120 6.69 -11.62 10.59
C ASP A 120 5.80 -11.35 9.35
N ILE A 121 5.57 -12.36 8.49
CA ILE A 121 4.65 -12.30 7.35
C ILE A 121 3.34 -13.03 7.70
N SER A 122 2.20 -12.43 7.35
CA SER A 122 0.89 -13.07 7.57
C SER A 122 0.71 -14.27 6.64
N VAL A 123 0.45 -15.43 7.23
CA VAL A 123 0.29 -16.72 6.54
C VAL A 123 -0.96 -17.45 7.04
N TYR A 124 -1.45 -18.37 6.23
CA TYR A 124 -2.50 -19.32 6.61
C TYR A 124 -2.27 -20.67 5.93
N SER A 125 -3.02 -21.69 6.32
CA SER A 125 -2.94 -23.02 5.71
C SER A 125 -4.34 -23.50 5.36
N GLU A 126 -4.56 -23.83 4.08
CA GLU A 126 -5.84 -24.32 3.59
C GLU A 126 -5.65 -25.23 2.37
N GLY A 127 -6.59 -26.18 2.20
CA GLY A 127 -6.65 -27.10 1.07
C GLY A 127 -6.01 -28.45 1.34
N ASP A 128 -5.86 -29.22 0.27
CA ASP A 128 -5.21 -30.52 0.27
C ASP A 128 -3.70 -30.44 0.59
N PRO A 129 -3.09 -31.51 1.17
CA PRO A 129 -1.67 -31.57 1.51
C PRO A 129 -0.77 -31.30 0.31
N MET A 130 -0.15 -30.13 0.29
CA MET A 130 0.76 -29.67 -0.73
C MET A 130 1.56 -28.49 -0.21
N GLU A 131 2.85 -28.41 -0.57
CA GLU A 131 3.62 -27.18 -0.41
C GLU A 131 3.15 -26.14 -1.43
N ARG A 132 2.61 -25.04 -0.92
CA ARG A 132 2.05 -23.94 -1.74
C ARG A 132 2.96 -22.70 -1.78
N VAL A 133 3.77 -22.50 -0.75
CA VAL A 133 4.85 -21.51 -0.75
C VAL A 133 6.18 -22.24 -0.65
N THR A 134 6.98 -22.15 -1.71
CA THR A 134 8.34 -22.70 -1.75
C THR A 134 9.35 -21.68 -1.18
N PRO A 135 10.58 -22.09 -0.86
CA PRO A 135 11.64 -21.16 -0.45
C PRO A 135 11.86 -20.03 -1.47
N THR A 136 11.81 -20.35 -2.77
CA THR A 136 11.92 -19.38 -3.87
C THR A 136 10.81 -18.33 -3.82
N GLY A 137 9.55 -18.77 -3.68
CA GLY A 137 8.40 -17.86 -3.58
C GLY A 137 8.50 -16.96 -2.34
N ALA A 138 8.88 -17.52 -1.20
CA ALA A 138 9.08 -16.76 0.04
C ALA A 138 10.22 -15.73 -0.09
N ALA A 139 11.32 -16.08 -0.76
CA ALA A 139 12.43 -15.17 -1.01
C ALA A 139 12.02 -13.99 -1.91
N ILE A 140 11.22 -14.24 -2.95
CA ILE A 140 10.66 -13.17 -3.80
C ILE A 140 9.80 -12.22 -2.94
N VAL A 141 8.82 -12.74 -2.20
CA VAL A 141 7.95 -11.92 -1.34
C VAL A 141 8.78 -11.07 -0.37
N ARG A 142 9.73 -11.70 0.34
CA ARG A 142 10.57 -11.03 1.34
C ARG A 142 11.48 -9.97 0.72
N SER A 143 12.05 -10.25 -0.45
CA SER A 143 12.95 -9.32 -1.15
C SER A 143 12.24 -8.06 -1.63
N LEU A 144 10.99 -8.20 -2.08
CA LEU A 144 10.17 -7.09 -2.55
C LEU A 144 9.66 -6.22 -1.39
N GLY A 145 9.57 -6.77 -0.17
CA GLY A 145 9.14 -6.02 1.00
C GLY A 145 7.72 -5.45 0.86
N GLY A 146 6.88 -6.12 0.07
CA GLY A 146 5.52 -5.67 -0.23
C GLY A 146 4.61 -5.72 0.98
N ILE A 147 3.57 -4.90 0.97
CA ILE A 147 2.55 -4.84 2.03
C ILE A 147 1.73 -6.14 2.00
N ILE A 148 1.51 -6.75 3.16
CA ILE A 148 0.55 -7.86 3.27
C ILE A 148 -0.83 -7.28 3.61
N SER A 149 -1.82 -7.56 2.79
CA SER A 149 -3.19 -7.07 2.97
C SER A 149 -4.20 -8.21 2.89
N ALA A 150 -5.06 -8.34 3.90
CA ALA A 150 -6.11 -9.36 3.95
C ALA A 150 -7.14 -9.24 2.80
N GLY A 151 -7.21 -8.08 2.15
CA GLY A 151 -8.12 -7.82 1.02
C GLY A 151 -7.39 -7.24 -0.19
N MET A 152 -8.06 -7.29 -1.35
CA MET A 152 -7.58 -6.58 -2.53
C MET A 152 -7.63 -5.06 -2.28
N PRO A 153 -6.55 -4.31 -2.54
CA PRO A 153 -6.57 -2.86 -2.43
C PRO A 153 -7.64 -2.23 -3.34
N HIS A 154 -8.18 -1.09 -2.92
CA HIS A 154 -9.10 -0.34 -3.77
C HIS A 154 -8.36 0.28 -4.96
N GLY A 155 -8.99 0.22 -6.14
CA GLY A 155 -8.46 0.78 -7.36
C GLY A 155 -9.26 0.34 -8.57
N LYS A 156 -8.83 0.77 -9.75
CA LYS A 156 -9.39 0.25 -11.01
C LYS A 156 -8.47 -0.85 -11.53
N ILE A 157 -9.03 -2.01 -11.87
CA ILE A 157 -8.26 -3.09 -12.49
C ILE A 157 -7.74 -2.60 -13.84
N ALA A 158 -6.42 -2.54 -13.96
CA ALA A 158 -5.71 -2.16 -15.19
C ALA A 158 -5.28 -3.40 -16.00
N GLY A 159 -5.07 -4.54 -15.34
CA GLY A 159 -4.70 -5.79 -15.99
C GLY A 159 -4.59 -6.95 -15.01
N THR A 160 -4.54 -8.16 -15.54
CA THR A 160 -4.42 -9.40 -14.76
C THR A 160 -3.49 -10.39 -15.44
N GLY A 161 -2.81 -11.22 -14.64
CA GLY A 161 -1.97 -12.32 -15.09
C GLY A 161 -2.19 -13.55 -14.21
N ILE A 162 -2.14 -14.74 -14.81
CA ILE A 162 -2.33 -16.01 -14.10
C ILE A 162 -1.21 -16.98 -14.51
N GLY A 163 -0.34 -17.30 -13.56
CA GLY A 163 0.64 -18.38 -13.64
C GLY A 163 0.04 -19.69 -13.14
N LEU A 164 0.31 -20.80 -13.84
CA LEU A 164 -0.15 -22.13 -13.48
C LEU A 164 1.01 -22.94 -12.91
N GLY A 165 0.80 -23.60 -11.76
CA GLY A 165 1.71 -24.61 -11.24
C GLY A 165 1.52 -25.97 -11.93
N SER A 166 2.40 -26.91 -11.63
CA SER A 166 2.40 -28.26 -12.23
C SER A 166 1.62 -29.31 -11.43
N ARG A 167 1.30 -29.03 -10.15
CA ARG A 167 0.62 -29.95 -9.25
C ARG A 167 -0.90 -29.72 -9.27
N ASP A 168 -1.67 -30.80 -9.34
CA ASP A 168 -3.12 -30.80 -9.20
C ASP A 168 -3.54 -30.90 -7.72
N GLY A 169 -4.69 -30.31 -7.38
CA GLY A 169 -5.24 -30.29 -6.03
C GLY A 169 -6.70 -29.86 -6.01
N VAL A 170 -7.32 -29.87 -4.84
CA VAL A 170 -8.70 -29.40 -4.66
C VAL A 170 -8.76 -27.89 -4.86
N LEU A 171 -7.78 -27.18 -4.29
CA LEU A 171 -7.58 -25.76 -4.58
C LEU A 171 -6.69 -25.60 -5.82
N PRO A 172 -7.08 -24.74 -6.78
CA PRO A 172 -6.26 -24.48 -7.96
C PRO A 172 -4.84 -24.05 -7.60
N ASN A 173 -3.85 -24.72 -8.17
CA ASN A 173 -2.44 -24.37 -8.01
C ASN A 173 -2.06 -23.25 -8.98
N ILE A 174 -2.47 -22.03 -8.65
CA ILE A 174 -2.28 -20.85 -9.49
C ILE A 174 -1.74 -19.67 -8.69
N LEU A 175 -0.93 -18.84 -9.34
CA LEU A 175 -0.57 -17.50 -8.87
C LEU A 175 -1.29 -16.47 -9.73
N ARG A 176 -2.06 -15.57 -9.11
CA ARG A 176 -2.75 -14.48 -9.81
C ARG A 176 -2.14 -13.14 -9.42
N ALA A 177 -1.68 -12.38 -10.42
CA ALA A 177 -1.31 -10.98 -10.27
C ALA A 177 -2.42 -10.08 -10.84
N THR A 178 -2.75 -8.99 -10.13
CA THR A 178 -3.72 -7.99 -10.58
C THR A 178 -3.07 -6.62 -10.48
N MET A 179 -2.96 -5.92 -11.61
CA MET A 179 -2.46 -4.56 -11.64
C MET A 179 -3.62 -3.61 -11.39
N LEU A 180 -3.50 -2.80 -10.34
CA LEU A 180 -4.47 -1.79 -9.98
C LEU A 180 -3.93 -0.41 -10.30
N LYS A 181 -4.73 0.40 -11.00
CA LYS A 181 -4.49 1.83 -11.08
C LYS A 181 -5.11 2.46 -9.83
N LYS A 182 -4.26 3.08 -8.99
CA LYS A 182 -4.75 3.90 -7.88
C LYS A 182 -5.71 4.95 -8.43
N SER A 183 -6.85 5.09 -7.76
CA SER A 183 -7.79 6.16 -8.04
C SER A 183 -7.37 7.33 -7.18
N ASP A 184 -6.61 8.26 -7.75
CA ASP A 184 -5.92 9.35 -7.04
C ASP A 184 -6.84 10.29 -6.22
N MET A 185 -8.16 10.15 -6.32
CA MET A 185 -9.10 11.04 -5.61
C MET A 185 -9.20 10.73 -4.11
N PHE A 186 -9.12 9.46 -3.71
CA PHE A 186 -9.32 9.06 -2.32
C PHE A 186 -8.41 7.88 -1.96
N LEU A 187 -7.86 7.94 -0.76
CA LEU A 187 -7.29 6.80 -0.07
C LEU A 187 -8.45 6.00 0.54
N TYR A 188 -8.46 4.70 0.33
CA TYR A 188 -9.46 3.81 0.92
C TYR A 188 -8.78 2.89 1.90
N ASP A 189 -9.33 2.77 3.10
CA ASP A 189 -8.96 1.71 4.03
C ASP A 189 -10.19 1.05 4.65
N ARG A 190 -9.96 -0.12 5.22
CA ARG A 190 -10.92 -0.80 6.08
C ARG A 190 -10.52 -0.56 7.53
N GLY A 191 -11.49 -0.13 8.32
CA GLY A 191 -11.35 0.06 9.75
C GLY A 191 -12.30 -0.87 10.50
N VAL A 192 -12.09 -0.93 11.81
CA VAL A 192 -12.97 -1.60 12.75
C VAL A 192 -13.46 -0.57 13.75
N GLU A 193 -14.78 -0.45 13.87
CA GLU A 193 -15.42 0.24 14.98
C GLU A 193 -15.74 -0.80 16.08
N LEU A 194 -15.16 -0.58 17.26
CA LEU A 194 -15.48 -1.31 18.47
C LEU A 194 -16.40 -0.44 19.33
N SER A 195 -17.43 -1.03 19.94
CA SER A 195 -18.23 -0.30 20.92
C SER A 195 -18.73 -1.15 22.09
N ALA A 196 -18.83 -0.50 23.25
CA ALA A 196 -19.33 -1.08 24.50
C ALA A 196 -20.25 -0.06 25.21
N ASN A 197 -21.38 -0.52 25.75
CA ASN A 197 -22.27 0.32 26.55
C ASN A 197 -21.96 0.11 28.03
N ILE A 198 -21.83 1.20 28.79
CA ILE A 198 -21.35 1.19 30.16
C ILE A 198 -22.22 2.12 31.01
N ASP A 199 -22.88 1.57 32.04
CA ASP A 199 -23.79 2.30 32.94
C ASP A 199 -23.30 2.39 34.40
N ASP A 200 -22.08 1.89 34.68
CA ASP A 200 -21.56 1.67 36.04
C ASP A 200 -20.07 2.06 36.21
N MET A 201 -19.52 2.90 35.33
CA MET A 201 -18.18 3.50 35.48
C MET A 201 -18.22 4.98 35.81
N PHE A 202 -17.17 5.47 36.48
CA PHE A 202 -16.99 6.90 36.70
C PHE A 202 -16.44 7.60 35.43
N PRO A 203 -16.80 8.87 35.20
CA PRO A 203 -16.28 9.64 34.07
C PRO A 203 -14.74 9.73 34.02
N GLN A 204 -14.07 9.75 35.19
CA GLN A 204 -12.60 9.76 35.27
C GLN A 204 -11.99 8.46 34.73
N ASP A 205 -12.63 7.32 34.99
CA ASP A 205 -12.17 6.02 34.50
C ASP A 205 -12.37 5.91 32.98
N LEU A 206 -13.47 6.47 32.46
CA LEU A 206 -13.70 6.58 31.02
C LEU A 206 -12.61 7.45 30.35
N ALA A 207 -12.25 8.58 30.94
CA ALA A 207 -11.16 9.42 30.42
C ALA A 207 -9.82 8.67 30.38
N TYR A 208 -9.50 7.91 31.43
CA TYR A 208 -8.31 7.06 31.48
C TYR A 208 -8.33 5.97 30.40
N LEU A 209 -9.49 5.32 30.19
CA LEU A 209 -9.67 4.34 29.13
C LEU A 209 -9.43 4.96 27.73
N MET A 210 -9.91 6.18 27.50
CA MET A 210 -9.67 6.88 26.22
C MET A 210 -8.17 7.08 25.94
N GLU A 211 -7.40 7.55 26.93
CA GLU A 211 -5.95 7.73 26.79
C GLU A 211 -5.25 6.39 26.48
N LYS A 212 -5.59 5.34 27.23
CA LYS A 212 -5.09 3.97 27.01
C LYS A 212 -5.33 3.46 25.59
N LEU A 213 -6.52 3.70 25.05
CA LEU A 213 -6.89 3.27 23.71
C LEU A 213 -6.10 4.03 22.64
N PHE A 214 -5.89 5.33 22.81
CA PHE A 214 -5.03 6.12 21.91
C PHE A 214 -3.58 5.64 21.96
N ASP A 215 -3.04 5.41 23.16
CA ASP A 215 -1.67 4.88 23.34
C ASP A 215 -1.48 3.50 22.70
N ALA A 216 -2.56 2.70 22.62
CA ALA A 216 -2.58 1.40 21.99
C ALA A 216 -2.83 1.42 20.47
N GLY A 217 -2.92 2.60 19.85
CA GLY A 217 -3.03 2.75 18.40
C GLY A 217 -4.46 2.93 17.87
N ALA A 218 -5.42 3.29 18.71
CA ALA A 218 -6.73 3.71 18.22
C ALA A 218 -6.60 4.93 17.27
N LEU A 219 -7.31 4.87 16.15
CA LEU A 219 -7.39 5.97 15.18
C LEU A 219 -8.28 7.10 15.69
N ASP A 220 -9.33 6.75 16.44
CA ASP A 220 -10.23 7.69 17.10
C ASP A 220 -10.92 7.00 18.28
N VAL A 221 -11.30 7.79 19.28
CA VAL A 221 -12.06 7.34 20.46
C VAL A 221 -13.08 8.41 20.81
N TRP A 222 -14.33 8.02 21.02
CA TRP A 222 -15.39 8.95 21.42
C TRP A 222 -16.41 8.31 22.34
N PHE A 223 -17.22 9.17 22.97
CA PHE A 223 -18.28 8.78 23.89
C PHE A 223 -19.63 9.28 23.41
N GLU A 224 -20.60 8.38 23.34
CA GLU A 224 -22.00 8.70 23.08
C GLU A 224 -22.80 8.57 24.39
N ASN A 225 -23.46 9.64 24.82
CA ASN A 225 -24.38 9.57 25.96
C ASN A 225 -25.66 8.85 25.53
N ILE A 226 -26.00 7.76 26.23
CA ILE A 226 -27.13 6.91 25.92
C ILE A 226 -27.98 6.66 27.17
N GLN A 227 -29.21 6.20 26.96
CA GLN A 227 -30.10 5.77 28.03
C GLN A 227 -30.26 4.25 28.00
N MET A 228 -30.03 3.58 29.13
CA MET A 228 -30.14 2.12 29.26
C MET A 228 -31.37 1.71 30.09
N LYS A 229 -31.67 0.40 30.07
CA LYS A 229 -32.77 -0.20 30.85
C LYS A 229 -32.68 0.18 32.34
N LYS A 230 -33.80 0.08 33.05
CA LYS A 230 -33.92 0.53 34.46
C LYS A 230 -33.62 2.02 34.65
N ASN A 231 -33.84 2.81 33.60
CA ASN A 231 -33.66 4.25 33.57
C ASN A 231 -32.24 4.71 33.98
N ARG A 232 -31.22 3.97 33.55
CA ARG A 232 -29.83 4.30 33.86
C ARG A 232 -29.20 5.13 32.73
N PRO A 233 -28.74 6.36 33.01
CA PRO A 233 -27.83 7.07 32.11
C PRO A 233 -26.55 6.26 31.93
N ALA A 234 -26.02 6.24 30.71
CA ALA A 234 -24.87 5.41 30.36
C ALA A 234 -24.05 6.08 29.25
N VAL A 235 -22.83 5.57 29.06
CA VAL A 235 -21.93 5.97 27.98
C VAL A 235 -21.70 4.77 27.06
N LYS A 236 -21.87 4.97 25.76
CA LYS A 236 -21.34 4.06 24.75
C LYS A 236 -19.94 4.53 24.39
N VAL A 237 -18.96 3.72 24.77
CA VAL A 237 -17.56 3.88 24.40
C VAL A 237 -17.41 3.35 22.98
N CYS A 238 -16.86 4.18 22.10
CA CYS A 238 -16.61 3.85 20.70
C CYS A 238 -15.14 4.07 20.36
N THR A 239 -14.56 3.14 19.62
CA THR A 239 -13.16 3.17 19.20
C THR A 239 -13.05 2.78 17.74
N LEU A 240 -12.39 3.60 16.94
CA LEU A 240 -12.03 3.29 15.55
C LEU A 240 -10.57 2.84 15.50
N CYS A 241 -10.29 1.75 14.80
CA CYS A 241 -8.94 1.21 14.68
C CYS A 241 -8.70 0.50 13.34
N HIS A 242 -7.44 0.21 13.04
CA HIS A 242 -7.10 -0.71 11.96
C HIS A 242 -7.51 -2.14 12.34
N GLU A 243 -7.78 -2.97 11.33
CA GLU A 243 -8.22 -4.36 11.57
C GLU A 243 -7.19 -5.18 12.37
N GLY A 244 -5.90 -4.97 12.12
CA GLY A 244 -4.80 -5.63 12.84
C GLY A 244 -4.75 -5.34 14.34
N ASP A 245 -5.18 -4.15 14.76
CA ASP A 245 -5.16 -3.72 16.16
C ASP A 245 -6.48 -4.05 16.90
N SER A 246 -7.49 -4.52 16.16
CA SER A 246 -8.85 -4.68 16.70
C SER A 246 -8.95 -5.68 17.85
N GLU A 247 -8.12 -6.73 17.85
CA GLU A 247 -8.12 -7.74 18.92
C GLU A 247 -7.49 -7.19 20.21
N LEU A 248 -6.38 -6.47 20.08
CA LEU A 248 -5.70 -5.80 21.19
C LEU A 248 -6.62 -4.77 21.86
N LEU A 249 -7.24 -3.89 21.07
CA LEU A 249 -8.13 -2.85 21.57
C LEU A 249 -9.41 -3.42 22.18
N LYS A 250 -9.95 -4.52 21.62
CA LYS A 250 -11.07 -5.24 22.21
C LYS A 250 -10.71 -5.80 23.59
N GLU A 251 -9.55 -6.45 23.71
CA GLU A 251 -9.07 -6.97 25.01
C GLU A 251 -8.92 -5.83 26.02
N MET A 252 -8.36 -4.70 25.59
CA MET A 252 -8.20 -3.52 26.43
C MET A 252 -9.54 -2.98 26.93
N ILE A 253 -10.55 -2.83 26.07
CA ILE A 253 -11.90 -2.40 26.48
C ILE A 253 -12.47 -3.37 27.52
N LEU A 254 -12.34 -4.68 27.32
CA LEU A 254 -12.89 -5.69 28.24
C LEU A 254 -12.13 -5.74 29.58
N ARG A 255 -10.83 -5.43 29.59
CA ARG A 255 -9.98 -5.48 30.78
C ARG A 255 -10.07 -4.21 31.63
N GLU A 256 -10.12 -3.05 30.97
CA GLU A 256 -10.01 -1.74 31.61
C GLU A 256 -11.38 -1.08 31.82
N SER A 257 -12.47 -1.73 31.40
CA SER A 257 -13.84 -1.26 31.61
C SER A 257 -14.70 -2.28 32.34
N SER A 258 -15.88 -1.88 32.81
CA SER A 258 -16.86 -2.79 33.41
C SER A 258 -17.64 -3.60 32.37
N SER A 259 -17.42 -3.37 31.07
CA SER A 259 -18.19 -4.03 30.03
C SER A 259 -17.87 -5.52 29.93
N LEU A 260 -18.90 -6.35 29.82
CA LEU A 260 -18.77 -7.80 29.64
C LEU A 260 -18.65 -8.23 28.17
N GLY A 261 -18.76 -7.29 27.23
CA GLY A 261 -18.76 -7.61 25.80
C GLY A 261 -18.56 -6.36 24.94
N VAL A 262 -17.95 -6.57 23.78
CA VAL A 262 -17.70 -5.53 22.78
C VAL A 262 -18.38 -5.91 21.48
N ARG A 263 -19.05 -4.94 20.84
CA ARG A 263 -19.55 -5.09 19.47
C ARG A 263 -18.47 -4.64 18.51
N LYS A 264 -18.32 -5.38 17.41
CA LYS A 264 -17.35 -5.12 16.34
C LYS A 264 -18.08 -4.93 15.02
N ILE A 265 -17.82 -3.83 14.32
CA ILE A 265 -18.35 -3.55 12.98
C ILE A 265 -17.18 -3.22 12.07
N TYR A 266 -17.15 -3.85 10.89
CA TYR A 266 -16.22 -3.48 9.83
C TYR A 266 -16.76 -2.27 9.07
N ILE A 267 -15.92 -1.26 8.88
CA ILE A 267 -16.27 -0.04 8.16
C ILE A 267 -15.30 0.18 7.01
N GLU A 268 -15.80 0.81 5.94
CA GLU A 268 -14.98 1.31 4.85
C GLU A 268 -14.83 2.82 5.00
N ARG A 269 -13.60 3.33 4.83
CA ARG A 269 -13.30 4.76 4.92
C ARG A 269 -12.78 5.26 3.60
N SER A 270 -13.27 6.43 3.20
CA SER A 270 -12.71 7.23 2.11
C SER A 270 -12.01 8.43 2.71
N MET A 271 -10.72 8.57 2.43
CA MET A 271 -9.86 9.58 3.03
C MET A 271 -9.18 10.39 1.95
N LEU A 272 -8.87 11.63 2.28
CA LEU A 272 -8.01 12.48 1.46
C LEU A 272 -6.56 12.15 1.76
N GLU A 273 -5.70 12.25 0.76
CA GLU A 273 -4.26 12.23 0.98
C GLU A 273 -3.89 13.44 1.85
N ARG A 274 -2.94 13.24 2.77
CA ARG A 274 -2.52 14.28 3.71
C ARG A 274 -1.03 14.50 3.56
N SER A 275 -0.63 15.75 3.40
CA SER A 275 0.77 16.15 3.54
C SER A 275 0.92 17.08 4.73
N THR A 276 2.09 17.06 5.36
CA THR A 276 2.45 18.01 6.40
C THR A 276 3.75 18.67 5.99
N GLU A 277 3.73 20.00 5.93
CA GLU A 277 4.92 20.81 5.66
C GLU A 277 5.14 21.81 6.79
N ILE A 278 6.37 22.32 6.92
CA ILE A 278 6.69 23.36 7.90
C ILE A 278 6.66 24.70 7.18
N LEU A 279 5.81 25.61 7.66
CA LEU A 279 5.81 27.01 7.25
C LEU A 279 6.61 27.81 8.27
N GLU A 280 7.66 28.47 7.81
CA GLU A 280 8.38 29.47 8.61
C GLU A 280 7.53 30.73 8.73
N THR A 281 7.17 31.10 9.96
CA THR A 281 6.34 32.28 10.24
C THR A 281 7.06 33.26 11.14
N SER A 282 6.57 34.51 11.20
CA SER A 282 7.02 35.48 12.21
C SER A 282 6.78 35.02 13.67
N LEU A 283 5.92 34.02 13.84
CA LEU A 283 5.61 33.39 15.11
C LEU A 283 6.51 32.17 15.44
N GLY A 284 7.35 31.75 14.49
CA GLY A 284 8.14 30.53 14.54
C GLY A 284 7.69 29.50 13.49
N PRO A 285 8.33 28.32 13.42
CA PRO A 285 7.91 27.26 12.51
C PRO A 285 6.56 26.69 12.93
N VAL A 286 5.64 26.56 11.97
CA VAL A 286 4.31 25.97 12.18
C VAL A 286 4.09 24.85 11.16
N ARG A 287 3.66 23.68 11.63
CA ARG A 287 3.24 22.60 10.74
C ARG A 287 1.91 22.92 10.09
N MET A 288 1.87 22.87 8.77
CA MET A 288 0.69 23.03 7.94
C MET A 288 0.25 21.66 7.43
N LYS A 289 -0.95 21.24 7.85
CA LYS A 289 -1.60 20.03 7.34
C LYS A 289 -2.41 20.38 6.11
N SER A 290 -2.03 19.82 4.98
CA SER A 290 -2.75 19.93 3.71
C SER A 290 -3.50 18.63 3.40
N ALA A 291 -4.76 18.75 2.99
CA ALA A 291 -5.57 17.65 2.47
C ALA A 291 -5.68 17.78 0.96
N LEU A 292 -5.35 16.71 0.24
CA LEU A 292 -5.29 16.66 -1.21
C LEU A 292 -6.38 15.74 -1.76
N MET A 293 -7.00 16.18 -2.85
CA MET A 293 -7.91 15.36 -3.67
C MET A 293 -7.29 15.28 -5.07
N GLY A 294 -6.65 14.15 -5.38
CA GLY A 294 -5.66 14.08 -6.45
C GLY A 294 -4.52 15.06 -6.19
N ASN A 295 -4.06 15.76 -7.23
CA ASN A 295 -2.96 16.73 -7.11
C ASN A 295 -3.40 18.12 -6.63
N LYS A 296 -4.63 18.27 -6.14
CA LYS A 296 -5.19 19.57 -5.74
C LYS A 296 -5.33 19.65 -4.22
N VAL A 297 -4.68 20.64 -3.61
CA VAL A 297 -4.94 21.02 -2.22
C VAL A 297 -6.35 21.59 -2.12
N ILE A 298 -7.18 20.96 -1.30
CA ILE A 298 -8.58 21.38 -1.09
C ILE A 298 -8.80 22.01 0.29
N LYS A 299 -7.95 21.66 1.26
CA LYS A 299 -8.00 22.22 2.61
C LYS A 299 -6.59 22.27 3.17
N GLU A 300 -6.25 23.36 3.83
CA GLU A 300 -5.01 23.50 4.56
C GLU A 300 -5.31 24.08 5.94
N MET A 301 -4.70 23.53 6.98
CA MET A 301 -4.89 23.98 8.36
C MET A 301 -3.56 23.91 9.12
N PRO A 302 -3.21 24.93 9.92
CA PRO A 302 -2.11 24.83 10.86
C PRO A 302 -2.41 23.80 11.96
N GLU A 303 -1.38 23.08 12.39
CA GLU A 303 -1.43 22.13 13.50
C GLU A 303 -1.86 22.81 14.79
N PHE A 304 -2.83 22.22 15.49
CA PHE A 304 -3.39 22.85 16.68
C PHE A 304 -2.37 22.96 17.82
N GLU A 305 -1.56 21.93 18.06
CA GLU A 305 -0.57 21.94 19.13
C GLU A 305 0.52 23.01 18.92
N ASP A 306 0.89 23.29 17.67
CA ASP A 306 1.85 24.36 17.36
C ASP A 306 1.23 25.73 17.66
N ILE A 307 -0.04 25.94 17.26
CA ILE A 307 -0.79 27.17 17.56
C ILE A 307 -0.95 27.34 19.08
N ARG A 308 -1.29 26.26 19.80
CA ARG A 308 -1.48 26.25 21.24
C ARG A 308 -0.18 26.64 21.95
N LYS A 309 0.94 26.05 21.55
CA LYS A 309 2.27 26.37 22.09
C LYS A 309 2.60 27.85 21.88
N ILE A 310 2.45 28.36 20.66
CA ILE A 310 2.68 29.78 20.34
C ILE A 310 1.78 30.69 21.18
N ALA A 311 0.51 30.32 21.34
CA ALA A 311 -0.45 31.08 22.16
C ALA A 311 0.00 31.18 23.62
N SER A 312 0.45 30.08 24.21
CA SER A 312 0.97 30.05 25.57
C SER A 312 2.26 30.85 25.72
N GLU A 313 3.19 30.76 24.77
CA GLU A 313 4.48 31.46 24.83
C GLU A 313 4.35 32.97 24.60
N ARG A 314 3.45 33.39 23.70
CA ARG A 314 3.31 34.79 23.28
C ARG A 314 2.11 35.50 23.92
N SER A 315 1.34 34.81 24.77
CA SER A 315 0.10 35.32 25.37
C SER A 315 -0.88 35.90 24.33
N MET A 316 -0.94 35.26 23.15
CA MET A 316 -1.76 35.71 22.03
C MET A 316 -3.03 34.85 21.91
N PRO A 317 -4.19 35.44 21.56
CA PRO A 317 -5.38 34.67 21.25
C PRO A 317 -5.19 33.77 20.02
N LEU A 318 -5.75 32.56 20.06
CA LEU A 318 -5.65 31.57 18.96
C LEU A 318 -6.12 32.12 17.60
N TYR A 319 -7.14 32.99 17.60
CA TYR A 319 -7.69 33.55 16.36
C TYR A 319 -6.71 34.51 15.67
N GLU A 320 -5.91 35.26 16.43
CA GLU A 320 -4.90 36.18 15.88
C GLU A 320 -3.74 35.41 15.26
N ILE A 321 -3.28 34.37 15.97
CA ILE A 321 -2.23 33.47 15.49
C ILE A 321 -2.66 32.81 14.18
N ARG A 322 -3.88 32.25 14.12
CA ARG A 322 -4.44 31.65 12.90
C ARG A 322 -4.48 32.66 11.75
N SER A 323 -4.89 33.89 12.03
CA SER A 323 -5.00 34.95 11.02
C SER A 323 -3.63 35.43 10.51
N LEU A 324 -2.60 35.44 11.35
CA LEU A 324 -1.22 35.73 10.95
C LEU A 324 -0.66 34.63 10.05
N ILE A 325 -0.76 33.37 10.51
CA ILE A 325 -0.29 32.21 9.74
C ILE A 325 -0.95 32.17 8.36
N ALA A 326 -2.26 32.40 8.27
CA ALA A 326 -2.98 32.42 7.01
C ALA A 326 -2.44 33.49 6.03
N ARG A 327 -2.18 34.72 6.52
CA ARG A 327 -1.63 35.81 5.70
C ARG A 327 -0.20 35.53 5.22
N GLU A 328 0.63 34.97 6.08
CA GLU A 328 2.01 34.62 5.73
C GLU A 328 2.05 33.46 4.75
N ARG A 329 1.15 32.47 4.89
CA ARG A 329 0.97 31.38 3.93
C ARG A 329 0.56 31.89 2.55
N GLU A 330 -0.42 32.78 2.47
CA GLU A 330 -0.82 33.40 1.19
C GLU A 330 0.36 34.13 0.51
N THR A 331 1.19 34.79 1.30
CA THR A 331 2.37 35.50 0.80
C THR A 331 3.42 34.52 0.26
N ALA A 332 3.70 33.44 0.97
CA ALA A 332 4.62 32.39 0.55
C ALA A 332 4.15 31.64 -0.72
N VAL A 333 2.85 31.41 -0.86
CA VAL A 333 2.27 30.78 -2.06
C VAL A 333 2.34 31.73 -3.27
N ARG A 334 2.20 33.05 -3.07
CA ARG A 334 2.36 34.03 -4.16
C ARG A 334 3.81 34.14 -4.63
N SER A 335 4.77 34.19 -3.71
CA SER A 335 6.19 34.29 -4.05
C SER A 335 6.71 33.04 -4.79
N SER A 336 6.23 31.85 -4.40
CA SER A 336 6.57 30.59 -5.09
C SER A 336 5.97 30.45 -6.49
N LYS A 337 4.78 31.02 -6.74
CA LYS A 337 4.21 31.07 -8.10
C LYS A 337 4.93 32.06 -9.01
N LEU A 338 5.41 33.17 -8.48
CA LEU A 338 6.20 34.16 -9.23
C LEU A 338 7.56 33.58 -9.65
N THR A 339 8.24 32.84 -8.78
CA THR A 339 9.51 32.18 -9.13
C THR A 339 9.36 31.04 -10.13
N GLN A 340 8.23 30.33 -10.15
CA GLN A 340 7.93 29.35 -11.22
C GLN A 340 7.62 30.01 -12.58
N GLY A 341 6.91 31.14 -12.59
CA GLY A 341 6.63 31.91 -13.81
C GLY A 341 7.89 32.52 -14.44
N ASP A 342 8.85 32.95 -13.62
CA ASP A 342 10.11 33.50 -14.12
C ASP A 342 11.02 32.44 -14.76
N PHE A 343 10.92 31.17 -14.33
CA PHE A 343 11.60 30.04 -14.98
C PHE A 343 11.01 29.70 -16.36
N GLU A 344 9.69 29.78 -16.53
CA GLU A 344 9.05 29.61 -17.85
C GLU A 344 9.34 30.78 -18.79
N THR A 345 9.51 31.99 -18.24
CA THR A 345 9.81 33.19 -19.03
C THR A 345 11.27 33.20 -19.53
N GLN A 346 12.22 32.61 -18.79
CA GLN A 346 13.60 32.42 -19.28
C GLN A 346 13.74 31.33 -20.35
N LEU A 347 12.85 30.33 -20.37
CA LEU A 347 12.82 29.27 -21.40
C LEU A 347 12.19 29.72 -22.73
N ASN A 348 11.40 30.79 -22.74
CA ASN A 348 10.78 31.33 -23.97
C ASN A 348 11.60 32.41 -24.69
N ILE A 349 12.70 32.90 -24.10
CA ILE A 349 13.60 33.87 -24.75
C ILE A 349 14.66 33.16 -25.64
N SER A 350 14.77 31.82 -25.59
CA SER A 350 15.75 31.05 -26.37
C SER A 350 15.24 30.46 -27.68
N LYS A 351 13.97 30.70 -28.07
CA LYS A 351 13.35 30.13 -29.29
C LYS A 351 13.13 31.11 -30.46
N ASP A 352 13.73 32.29 -30.45
CA ASP A 352 13.65 33.26 -31.55
C ASP A 352 14.91 33.29 -32.43
N GLY A 353 15.42 32.11 -32.79
CA GLY A 353 16.75 31.97 -33.37
C GLY A 353 16.94 30.86 -34.39
N MET A 354 15.93 30.46 -35.18
CA MET A 354 16.18 29.69 -36.40
C MET A 354 15.18 30.06 -37.50
N LYS A 355 15.64 30.91 -38.42
CA LYS A 355 15.09 31.04 -39.77
C LYS A 355 15.69 29.92 -40.62
N GLU A 356 14.86 29.14 -41.29
CA GLU A 356 15.25 28.44 -42.52
C GLU A 356 14.18 28.59 -43.61
N PRO A 357 14.58 28.48 -44.90
CA PRO A 357 13.94 29.21 -45.99
C PRO A 357 12.99 28.36 -46.86
N HIS A 358 12.04 29.08 -47.47
CA HIS A 358 11.33 28.86 -48.72
C HIS A 358 11.35 27.48 -49.41
N ALA A 359 10.15 26.97 -49.71
CA ALA A 359 9.80 26.50 -51.05
C ALA A 359 8.30 26.73 -51.34
N ASN A 360 8.04 27.37 -52.48
CA ASN A 360 6.75 27.67 -53.09
C ASN A 360 6.02 26.41 -53.57
N GLU A 361 4.69 26.43 -53.54
CA GLU A 361 3.78 26.35 -54.71
C GLU A 361 2.32 26.44 -54.21
N ARG A 362 1.57 27.50 -54.57
CA ARG A 362 0.49 27.50 -55.60
C ARG A 362 -0.60 26.46 -55.29
N ASP A 363 -1.90 26.73 -55.24
CA ASP A 363 -2.72 27.80 -55.81
C ASP A 363 -4.20 27.53 -55.41
N VAL A 364 -5.07 28.55 -55.55
CA VAL A 364 -6.54 28.48 -55.80
C VAL A 364 -7.54 28.31 -54.62
N HIS A 365 -8.06 29.47 -54.19
CA HIS A 365 -9.48 29.91 -54.16
C HIS A 365 -10.65 29.05 -53.60
N HIS A 366 -11.36 29.73 -52.68
CA HIS A 366 -12.80 30.08 -52.67
C HIS A 366 -13.87 29.21 -51.99
N HIS A 367 -14.58 29.93 -51.08
CA HIS A 367 -16.03 29.95 -50.78
C HIS A 367 -16.68 28.65 -50.30
N GLY A 368 -17.54 28.61 -49.28
CA GLY A 368 -18.45 29.62 -48.73
C GLY A 368 -19.81 28.94 -48.48
N HIS A 369 -20.58 29.48 -47.53
CA HIS A 369 -21.98 29.17 -47.16
C HIS A 369 -22.18 28.11 -46.05
N HIS A 370 -22.72 28.48 -44.87
CA HIS A 370 -24.13 28.80 -44.55
C HIS A 370 -25.07 27.59 -44.80
N HIS A 371 -26.03 27.18 -43.96
CA HIS A 371 -26.49 27.52 -42.60
C HIS A 371 -27.53 26.40 -42.23
N PRO A 372 -28.48 26.52 -41.27
CA PRO A 372 -28.82 25.50 -40.28
C PRO A 372 -30.22 24.86 -40.45
N HIS A 373 -30.79 24.35 -39.32
CA HIS A 373 -32.16 23.87 -39.05
C HIS A 373 -32.31 22.33 -39.05
N SER A 374 -33.14 21.66 -38.24
CA SER A 374 -33.91 21.97 -37.02
C SER A 374 -34.69 20.70 -36.61
N HIS A 375 -34.89 20.51 -35.31
CA HIS A 375 -36.02 19.86 -34.61
C HIS A 375 -36.42 18.38 -34.83
N GLY A 376 -36.74 17.73 -33.71
CA GLY A 376 -37.58 16.55 -33.61
C GLY A 376 -37.62 16.00 -32.18
N HIS A 377 -38.52 16.52 -31.35
CA HIS A 377 -38.96 15.87 -30.10
C HIS A 377 -39.80 14.64 -30.45
N ASP A 378 -39.74 13.58 -29.63
CA ASP A 378 -40.95 12.85 -29.27
C ASP A 378 -40.82 12.12 -27.92
N HIS A 379 -41.89 12.22 -27.14
CA HIS A 379 -42.15 11.50 -25.90
C HIS A 379 -43.00 10.27 -26.20
N SER A 380 -42.78 9.16 -25.49
CA SER A 380 -43.88 8.24 -25.15
C SER A 380 -43.52 7.36 -23.95
N GLU A 381 -44.24 7.57 -22.86
CA GLU A 381 -44.47 6.61 -21.76
C GLU A 381 -45.38 5.47 -22.22
N THR A 382 -45.18 4.28 -21.65
CA THR A 382 -46.13 3.21 -21.25
C THR A 382 -45.27 1.96 -21.01
N GLY A 383 -45.40 1.10 -20.00
CA GLY A 383 -46.39 0.86 -18.95
C GLY A 383 -46.25 -0.62 -18.53
N GLU A 384 -46.32 -0.86 -17.22
CA GLU A 384 -46.83 -2.05 -16.50
C GLU A 384 -46.28 -3.49 -16.68
N GLU A 385 -45.81 -3.99 -15.53
CA GLU A 385 -46.19 -5.23 -14.81
C GLU A 385 -46.06 -6.64 -15.42
N GLY A 386 -45.51 -7.56 -14.61
CA GLY A 386 -45.82 -8.99 -14.72
C GLY A 386 -44.89 -9.98 -14.01
N LYS A 387 -45.25 -10.31 -12.76
CA LYS A 387 -44.88 -11.49 -11.91
C LYS A 387 -43.58 -11.50 -11.10
#